data_AF-R7JCM1-F1
#
_entry.id   AF-R7JCM1-F1
#
_cell.length_a   1.000
_cell.length_b   1.000
_cell.length_c   1.000
_cell.angle_alpha   90.00
_cell.angle_beta   90.00
_cell.angle_gamma   90.00
#
_symmetry.space_group_name_H-M   'P 1'
#
loop_
_entity.id
_entity.type
_entity.pdbx_description
1 polymer ?
#
loop_
_entity_poly.entity_id
_entity_poly.type
_entity_poly.pdbx_seq_one_letter_code
_entity_poly.pdbx_strand_id
1 'polypeptide(L)'
;MQRLQLESKGFRLCTVHRAENTDQEERLSSIAEALMQIASSHCPLVFPLHPRTRQYLEKYHLLERFVAHPHIQLTEPLGFLDMVMLEKQASTILTDSGGVQKEAYFHQTPCITLREETEWTETVTAGWNQIAGYQTDQILACLENNPVRHEIDEYGQGNTAQKILELL
;
A
#
# COMPACT_ATOMS: atom_id res chain seq x y z
N MET A 1 -8.83 6.53 12.24
CA MET A 1 -7.89 7.55 12.77
C MET A 1 -7.91 7.65 14.28
N GLN A 2 -8.97 8.17 14.94
CA GLN A 2 -9.01 8.28 16.42
C GLN A 2 -8.85 6.93 17.14
N ARG A 3 -9.49 5.85 16.64
CA ARG A 3 -9.36 4.50 17.21
C ARG A 3 -7.95 3.91 17.11
N LEU A 4 -7.16 4.34 16.12
CA LEU A 4 -5.79 3.89 15.90
C LEU A 4 -4.75 4.91 16.42
N GLN A 5 -5.19 6.06 16.96
CA GLN A 5 -4.34 7.15 17.45
C GLN A 5 -3.30 7.63 16.42
N LEU A 6 -3.68 7.65 15.14
CA LEU A 6 -2.80 8.03 14.04
C LEU A 6 -2.93 9.52 13.73
N GLU A 7 -1.79 10.16 13.48
CA GLU A 7 -1.72 11.53 12.97
C GLU A 7 -1.76 11.54 11.44
N SER A 8 -2.40 12.55 10.86
CA SER A 8 -2.46 12.71 9.40
C SER A 8 -1.05 12.88 8.83
N LYS A 9 -0.74 12.11 7.79
CA LYS A 9 0.59 12.01 7.15
C LYS A 9 1.70 11.57 8.11
N GLY A 10 1.35 11.01 9.27
CA GLY A 10 2.28 10.51 10.28
C GLY A 10 2.53 8.99 10.22
N PHE A 11 1.93 8.26 9.27
CA PHE A 11 2.05 6.80 9.20
C PHE A 11 2.07 6.30 7.75
N ARG A 12 2.60 5.10 7.54
CA ARG A 12 2.53 4.38 6.27
C ARG A 12 1.40 3.36 6.30
N LEU A 13 0.73 3.18 5.17
CA LEU A 13 -0.28 2.13 5.01
C LEU A 13 0.30 1.00 4.16
N CYS A 14 0.11 -0.24 4.58
CA CYS A 14 0.45 -1.40 3.76
C CYS A 14 -0.74 -2.30 3.49
N THR A 15 -0.82 -2.80 2.26
CA THR A 15 -1.73 -3.91 1.91
C THR A 15 -0.98 -4.91 1.03
N VAL A 16 -0.95 -6.18 1.43
CA VAL A 16 -0.40 -7.29 0.64
C VAL A 16 -1.44 -8.39 0.66
N HIS A 17 -1.85 -8.91 -0.49
CA HIS A 17 -2.82 -10.01 -0.59
C HIS A 17 -2.81 -10.77 -1.93
N ARG A 18 -1.95 -10.40 -2.88
CA ARG A 18 -1.85 -11.11 -4.17
C ARG A 18 -1.15 -12.45 -3.99
N ALA A 19 -1.66 -13.47 -4.67
CA ALA A 19 -1.09 -14.83 -4.65
C ALA A 19 0.39 -14.86 -5.05
N GLU A 20 0.79 -14.05 -6.04
CA GLU A 20 2.19 -13.96 -6.48
C GLU A 20 3.17 -13.58 -5.36
N ASN A 21 2.73 -12.78 -4.39
CA ASN A 21 3.53 -12.41 -3.23
C ASN A 21 3.30 -13.36 -2.05
N THR A 22 2.05 -13.67 -1.71
CA THR A 22 1.75 -14.44 -0.49
C THR A 22 2.16 -15.90 -0.60
N ASP A 23 2.09 -16.50 -1.78
CA ASP A 23 2.26 -17.94 -1.94
C ASP A 23 3.74 -18.34 -2.01
N GLN A 24 4.60 -17.36 -2.27
CA GLN A 24 6.04 -17.51 -2.37
C GLN A 24 6.68 -17.04 -1.07
N GLU A 25 7.25 -17.97 -0.30
CA GLU A 25 7.90 -17.68 0.98
C GLU A 25 9.00 -16.63 0.85
N GLU A 26 9.84 -16.73 -0.18
CA GLU A 26 10.91 -15.77 -0.46
C GLU A 26 10.36 -14.35 -0.62
N ARG A 27 9.30 -14.19 -1.43
CA ARG A 27 8.72 -12.88 -1.74
C ARG A 27 8.07 -12.26 -0.52
N LEU A 28 7.22 -13.03 0.19
CA LEU A 28 6.56 -12.53 1.39
C LEU A 28 7.58 -12.21 2.50
N SER A 29 8.65 -13.01 2.63
CA SER A 29 9.72 -12.77 3.60
C SER A 29 10.51 -11.50 3.28
N SER A 30 10.84 -11.26 2.02
CA SER A 30 11.57 -10.05 1.60
C SER A 30 10.72 -8.79 1.76
N ILE A 31 9.43 -8.85 1.42
CA ILE A 31 8.48 -7.77 1.69
C ILE A 31 8.37 -7.55 3.20
N ALA A 32 8.21 -8.61 3.99
CA ALA A 32 8.09 -8.51 5.45
C ALA A 32 9.32 -7.86 6.08
N GLU A 33 10.52 -8.23 5.63
CA GLU A 33 11.77 -7.62 6.08
C GLU A 33 11.80 -6.11 5.78
N ALA A 34 11.41 -5.71 4.57
CA ALA A 34 11.29 -4.28 4.22
C ALA A 34 10.29 -3.57 5.13
N LEU A 35 9.10 -4.14 5.33
CA LEU A 35 8.05 -3.56 6.17
C LEU A 35 8.49 -3.38 7.64
N MET A 36 9.28 -4.32 8.17
CA MET A 36 9.88 -4.20 9.51
C MET A 36 10.93 -3.09 9.56
N GLN A 37 11.79 -2.96 8.54
CA GLN A 37 12.84 -1.95 8.52
C GLN A 37 12.30 -0.51 8.36
N ILE A 38 11.23 -0.32 7.57
CA ILE A 38 10.68 1.03 7.33
C ILE A 38 9.83 1.55 8.49
N ALA A 39 9.29 0.65 9.32
CA ALA A 39 8.42 1.00 10.43
C ALA A 39 9.25 1.59 11.58
N SER A 40 8.96 2.83 11.95
CA SER A 40 9.69 3.53 13.00
C SER A 40 8.78 4.32 13.92
N SER A 41 9.32 4.78 15.05
CA SER A 41 8.60 5.64 15.99
C SER A 41 8.09 6.94 15.37
N HIS A 42 8.78 7.46 14.36
CA HIS A 42 8.40 8.70 13.66
C HIS A 42 7.38 8.48 12.55
N CYS A 43 7.30 7.26 12.01
CA CYS A 43 6.36 6.92 10.96
C CYS A 43 6.01 5.43 11.03
N PRO A 44 5.07 5.05 11.92
CA PRO A 44 4.65 3.67 12.08
C PRO A 44 3.98 3.12 10.82
N LEU A 45 3.93 1.80 10.74
CA LEU A 45 3.25 1.08 9.66
C LEU A 45 1.90 0.56 10.15
N VAL A 46 0.84 0.89 9.42
CA VAL A 46 -0.50 0.31 9.63
C VAL A 46 -0.71 -0.75 8.56
N PHE A 47 -1.02 -1.98 8.99
CA PHE A 47 -1.17 -3.11 8.08
C PHE A 47 -2.49 -3.84 8.37
N PRO A 48 -3.59 -3.44 7.69
CA PRO A 48 -4.83 -4.22 7.68
C PRO A 48 -4.59 -5.58 7.03
N LEU A 49 -4.63 -6.62 7.86
CA LEU A 49 -4.12 -7.92 7.50
C LEU A 49 -5.21 -8.74 6.82
N HIS A 50 -5.13 -8.87 5.50
CA HIS A 50 -6.04 -9.72 4.74
C HIS A 50 -5.95 -11.18 5.25
N PRO A 51 -7.06 -11.94 5.35
CA PRO A 51 -7.05 -13.30 5.90
C PRO A 51 -6.04 -14.23 5.22
N ARG A 52 -5.89 -14.10 3.89
CA ARG A 52 -4.84 -14.81 3.13
C ARG A 52 -3.44 -14.51 3.67
N THR A 53 -3.11 -13.25 3.80
CA THR A 53 -1.76 -12.82 4.19
C THR A 53 -1.46 -13.22 5.62
N ARG A 54 -2.45 -13.14 6.52
CA ARG A 54 -2.35 -13.71 7.87
C ARG A 54 -1.95 -15.18 7.84
N GLN A 55 -2.68 -16.00 7.07
CA GLN A 55 -2.40 -17.43 6.94
C GLN A 55 -0.96 -17.71 6.48
N TYR A 56 -0.46 -16.97 5.47
CA TYR A 56 0.90 -17.17 4.96
C TYR A 56 1.98 -16.61 5.90
N LEU A 57 1.73 -15.50 6.60
CA LEU A 57 2.65 -15.03 7.64
C LEU A 57 2.78 -16.01 8.80
N GLU A 58 1.69 -16.70 9.18
CA GLU A 58 1.73 -17.79 10.17
C GLU A 58 2.51 -18.99 9.63
N LYS A 59 2.20 -19.41 8.39
CA LYS A 59 2.84 -20.53 7.71
C LYS A 59 4.36 -20.36 7.60
N TYR A 60 4.84 -19.15 7.33
CA TYR A 60 6.26 -18.84 7.18
C TYR A 60 6.91 -18.32 8.48
N HIS A 61 6.24 -18.46 9.62
CA HIS A 61 6.76 -18.04 10.93
C HIS A 61 7.16 -16.56 11.01
N LEU A 62 6.48 -15.71 10.23
CA LEU A 62 6.70 -14.26 10.19
C LEU A 62 5.74 -13.49 11.09
N LEU A 63 4.55 -14.02 11.38
CA LEU A 63 3.50 -13.28 12.10
C LEU A 63 3.97 -12.81 13.48
N GLU A 64 4.69 -13.66 14.22
CA GLU A 64 5.19 -13.31 15.56
C GLU A 64 6.15 -12.12 15.53
N ARG A 65 6.97 -11.99 14.48
CA ARG A 65 7.87 -10.85 14.28
C ARG A 65 7.09 -9.55 14.10
N PHE A 66 5.99 -9.59 13.33
CA PHE A 66 5.11 -8.43 13.18
C PHE A 66 4.41 -8.04 14.48
N VAL A 67 3.90 -9.03 15.22
CA VAL A 67 3.21 -8.79 16.50
C VAL A 67 4.17 -8.22 17.55
N ALA A 68 5.43 -8.65 17.55
CA ALA A 68 6.46 -8.14 18.46
C ALA A 68 7.03 -6.77 18.05
N HIS A 69 6.78 -6.31 16.82
CA HIS A 69 7.38 -5.07 16.31
C HIS A 69 6.66 -3.84 16.89
N PRO A 70 7.36 -2.95 17.63
CA PRO A 70 6.73 -1.86 18.38
C PRO A 70 6.11 -0.76 17.51
N HIS A 71 6.44 -0.74 16.21
CA HIS A 71 6.02 0.30 15.26
C HIS A 71 5.17 -0.23 14.11
N ILE A 72 4.75 -1.50 14.17
CA ILE A 72 3.79 -2.05 13.22
C ILE A 72 2.47 -2.30 13.94
N GLN A 73 1.41 -1.73 13.41
CA GLN A 73 0.06 -1.93 13.87
C GLN A 73 -0.67 -2.85 12.89
N LEU A 74 -0.74 -4.13 13.25
CA LEU A 74 -1.63 -5.07 12.58
C LEU A 74 -3.08 -4.75 12.96
N THR A 75 -3.97 -4.76 11.99
CA THR A 75 -5.42 -4.62 12.21
C THR A 75 -6.16 -5.72 11.47
N GLU A 76 -7.39 -6.03 11.91
CA GLU A 76 -8.31 -6.83 11.09
C GLU A 76 -8.67 -6.07 9.80
N PRO A 77 -9.14 -6.78 8.74
CA PRO A 77 -9.64 -6.13 7.55
C PRO A 77 -10.65 -5.02 7.88
N LEU A 78 -10.43 -3.85 7.31
CA LEU A 78 -11.22 -2.66 7.61
C LEU A 78 -12.39 -2.52 6.64
N GLY A 79 -13.44 -1.83 7.11
CA GLY A 79 -14.52 -1.41 6.23
C GLY A 79 -14.03 -0.43 5.16
N PHE A 80 -14.75 -0.35 4.04
CA PHE A 80 -14.37 0.50 2.91
C PHE A 80 -14.07 1.95 3.30
N LEU A 81 -14.95 2.59 4.10
CA LEU A 81 -14.76 3.98 4.52
C LEU A 81 -13.52 4.18 5.39
N ASP A 82 -13.19 3.21 6.24
CA ASP A 82 -12.00 3.27 7.07
C ASP A 82 -10.73 3.12 6.22
N MET A 83 -10.72 2.23 5.22
CA MET A 83 -9.62 2.11 4.26
C MET A 83 -9.39 3.40 3.48
N VAL A 84 -10.44 3.97 2.89
CA VAL A 84 -10.38 5.25 2.16
C VAL A 84 -9.80 6.36 3.04
N MET A 85 -10.20 6.42 4.31
CA MET A 85 -9.66 7.39 5.26
C MET A 85 -8.18 7.14 5.57
N LEU A 86 -7.74 5.89 5.70
CA LEU A 86 -6.32 5.57 5.89
C LEU A 86 -5.49 5.90 4.66
N GLU A 87 -5.95 5.54 3.47
CA GLU A 87 -5.27 5.84 2.21
C GLU A 87 -5.06 7.35 2.04
N LYS A 88 -6.11 8.14 2.27
CA LYS A 88 -6.04 9.61 2.23
C LYS A 88 -5.06 10.21 3.23
N GLN A 89 -4.94 9.61 4.42
CA GLN A 89 -4.14 10.17 5.50
C GLN A 89 -2.76 9.54 5.67
N ALA A 90 -2.42 8.49 4.92
CA ALA A 90 -1.08 7.91 4.94
C ALA A 90 -0.05 8.89 4.34
N SER A 91 1.19 8.83 4.83
CA SER A 91 2.34 9.51 4.23
C SER A 91 2.78 8.82 2.94
N THR A 92 2.67 7.50 2.89
CA THR A 92 2.98 6.65 1.74
C THR A 92 2.19 5.35 1.86
N ILE A 93 1.75 4.80 0.74
CA ILE A 93 1.07 3.51 0.65
C ILE A 93 2.01 2.50 0.00
N LEU A 94 2.18 1.32 0.60
CA LEU A 94 2.88 0.18 0.02
C LEU A 94 1.87 -0.92 -0.30
N THR A 95 1.67 -1.25 -1.57
CA THR A 95 0.54 -2.09 -1.95
C THR A 95 0.82 -3.02 -3.13
N ASP A 96 0.21 -4.21 -3.12
CA ASP A 96 0.05 -5.07 -4.31
C ASP A 96 -1.39 -5.06 -4.88
N SER A 97 -2.26 -4.23 -4.32
CA SER A 97 -3.64 -4.07 -4.76
C SER A 97 -3.71 -3.21 -6.03
N GLY A 98 -4.43 -3.68 -7.04
CA GLY A 98 -4.67 -2.87 -8.24
C GLY A 98 -5.53 -1.63 -7.94
N GLY A 99 -6.58 -1.78 -7.14
CA GLY A 99 -7.47 -0.66 -6.78
C GLY A 99 -6.72 0.44 -5.99
N VAL A 100 -6.01 0.02 -4.94
CA VAL A 100 -5.32 0.95 -4.03
C VAL A 100 -4.23 1.74 -4.74
N GLN A 101 -3.53 1.15 -5.72
CA GLN A 101 -2.55 1.90 -6.53
C GLN A 101 -3.17 3.13 -7.20
N LYS A 102 -4.39 2.97 -7.74
CA LYS A 102 -5.10 4.06 -8.40
C LYS A 102 -5.76 5.01 -7.41
N GLU A 103 -6.34 4.47 -6.33
CA GLU A 103 -6.94 5.26 -5.25
C GLU A 103 -5.91 6.16 -4.57
N ALA A 104 -4.67 5.69 -4.39
CA ALA A 104 -3.56 6.46 -3.87
C ALA A 104 -3.32 7.76 -4.66
N TYR A 105 -3.38 7.70 -6.00
CA TYR A 105 -3.29 8.90 -6.85
C TYR A 105 -4.44 9.88 -6.59
N PHE A 106 -5.69 9.41 -6.58
CA PHE A 106 -6.85 10.27 -6.30
C PHE A 106 -6.80 10.88 -4.90
N HIS A 107 -6.15 10.20 -3.97
CA HIS A 107 -5.90 10.66 -2.61
C HIS A 107 -4.60 11.46 -2.46
N GLN A 108 -3.89 11.73 -3.57
CA GLN A 108 -2.64 12.49 -3.60
C GLN A 108 -1.64 11.95 -2.58
N THR A 109 -1.55 10.62 -2.48
CA THR A 109 -0.68 9.92 -1.56
C THR A 109 0.32 9.09 -2.34
N PRO A 110 1.64 9.25 -2.09
CA PRO A 110 2.68 8.47 -2.77
C PRO A 110 2.44 6.97 -2.62
N CYS A 111 2.64 6.23 -3.71
CA CYS A 111 2.43 4.79 -3.76
C CYS A 111 3.74 4.07 -4.12
N ILE A 112 3.98 2.94 -3.46
CA ILE A 112 5.03 1.98 -3.82
C ILE A 112 4.32 0.66 -4.10
N THR A 113 4.38 0.25 -5.35
CA THR A 113 3.79 -1.01 -5.82
C THR A 113 4.74 -2.16 -5.51
N LEU A 114 4.24 -3.10 -4.70
CA LEU A 114 4.95 -4.31 -4.28
C LEU A 114 4.78 -5.45 -5.31
N ARG A 115 4.84 -5.11 -6.60
CA ARG A 115 4.71 -6.03 -7.75
C ARG A 115 5.81 -5.70 -8.75
N GLU A 116 6.10 -6.64 -9.64
CA GLU A 116 7.08 -6.43 -10.72
C GLU A 116 6.52 -5.55 -11.86
N GLU A 117 5.19 -5.42 -11.93
CA GLU A 117 4.50 -4.68 -12.97
C GLU A 117 3.20 -4.05 -12.43
N THR A 118 2.67 -3.11 -13.19
CA THR A 118 1.37 -2.47 -12.91
C THR A 118 0.63 -2.19 -14.21
N GLU A 119 -0.68 -2.27 -14.13
CA GLU A 119 -1.60 -1.88 -15.19
C GLU A 119 -1.79 -0.35 -15.24
N TRP A 120 -1.38 0.39 -14.20
CA TRP A 120 -1.53 1.84 -14.06
C TRP A 120 -0.23 2.58 -14.38
N THR A 121 0.30 2.38 -15.58
CA THR A 121 1.60 2.95 -15.99
C THR A 121 1.62 4.48 -15.92
N GLU A 122 0.48 5.13 -16.15
CA GLU A 122 0.31 6.58 -16.04
C GLU A 122 0.65 7.11 -14.63
N THR A 123 0.35 6.34 -13.57
CA THR A 123 0.67 6.72 -12.20
C THR A 123 2.17 6.69 -11.92
N VAL A 124 2.89 5.79 -12.61
CA VAL A 124 4.34 5.67 -12.52
C VAL A 124 5.01 6.79 -13.30
N THR A 125 4.57 7.03 -14.53
CA THR A 125 5.08 8.12 -15.38
C THR A 125 4.89 9.49 -14.73
N ALA A 126 3.77 9.72 -14.05
CA ALA A 126 3.48 10.96 -13.35
C ALA A 126 4.15 11.09 -11.97
N GLY A 127 4.95 10.10 -11.53
CA GLY A 127 5.70 10.13 -10.28
C GLY A 127 4.88 9.85 -9.01
N TRP A 128 3.62 9.46 -9.14
CA TRP A 128 2.76 9.12 -7.99
C TRP A 128 2.97 7.71 -7.47
N ASN A 129 3.42 6.81 -8.34
CA ASN A 129 3.67 5.41 -8.03
C ASN A 129 5.10 5.02 -8.41
N GLN A 130 5.71 4.11 -7.65
CA GLN A 130 6.99 3.49 -7.97
C GLN A 130 6.84 1.98 -7.92
N ILE A 131 7.38 1.26 -8.89
CA ILE A 131 7.35 -0.21 -8.92
C ILE A 131 8.61 -0.73 -8.23
N ALA A 132 8.45 -1.36 -7.07
CA ALA A 132 9.57 -1.86 -6.27
C ALA A 132 9.80 -3.37 -6.43
N GLY A 133 8.86 -4.13 -6.99
CA GLY A 133 8.90 -5.58 -6.89
C GLY A 133 8.67 -6.05 -5.46
N TYR A 134 9.33 -7.12 -5.07
CA TYR A 134 9.25 -7.68 -3.70
C TYR A 134 10.56 -7.55 -2.91
N GLN A 135 11.65 -7.17 -3.57
CA GLN A 135 12.99 -7.16 -2.99
C GLN A 135 13.14 -6.05 -1.96
N THR A 136 13.68 -6.41 -0.79
CA THR A 136 13.85 -5.50 0.34
C THR A 136 14.58 -4.21 -0.05
N ASP A 137 15.74 -4.33 -0.69
CA ASP A 137 16.57 -3.17 -1.06
C ASP A 137 15.85 -2.23 -2.04
N GLN A 138 15.05 -2.76 -2.96
CA GLN A 138 14.29 -1.97 -3.93
C GLN A 138 13.14 -1.22 -3.27
N ILE A 139 12.45 -1.86 -2.33
CA ILE A 139 11.38 -1.22 -1.54
C ILE A 139 11.95 -0.07 -0.71
N LEU A 140 13.10 -0.27 -0.07
CA LEU A 140 13.80 0.78 0.67
C LEU A 140 14.25 1.93 -0.24
N ALA A 141 14.86 1.61 -1.38
CA ALA A 141 15.29 2.62 -2.35
C ALA A 141 14.13 3.45 -2.90
N CYS A 142 12.98 2.83 -3.18
CA CYS A 142 11.77 3.56 -3.61
C CYS A 142 11.26 4.51 -2.52
N LEU A 143 11.41 4.13 -1.25
CA LEU A 143 10.98 4.97 -0.13
C LEU A 143 11.89 6.18 0.09
N GLU A 144 13.18 6.04 -0.18
CA GLU A 144 14.15 7.13 -0.16
C GLU A 144 14.01 8.06 -1.37
N ASN A 145 13.56 7.51 -2.51
CA ASN A 145 13.31 8.28 -3.71
C ASN A 145 12.05 9.15 -3.59
N ASN A 146 12.16 10.43 -3.96
CA ASN A 146 11.05 11.37 -3.96
C ASN A 146 10.88 11.97 -5.36
N PRO A 147 10.25 11.24 -6.29
CA PRO A 147 10.04 11.72 -7.65
C PRO A 147 9.18 12.99 -7.67
N VAL A 148 9.41 13.82 -8.68
CA VAL A 148 8.53 14.96 -8.98
C VAL A 148 7.17 14.41 -9.43
N ARG A 149 6.09 14.98 -8.89
CA ARG A 149 4.73 14.52 -9.12
C ARG A 149 3.98 15.48 -10.04
N HIS A 150 3.30 14.93 -11.03
CA HIS A 150 2.54 15.66 -12.04
C HIS A 150 1.07 15.23 -12.02
N GLU A 151 0.15 16.12 -12.39
CA GLU A 151 -1.25 15.73 -12.59
C GLU A 151 -1.38 14.83 -13.82
N ILE A 152 -2.39 13.95 -13.79
CA ILE A 152 -2.74 13.01 -14.85
C ILE A 152 -4.07 13.48 -15.45
N ASP A 153 -4.05 13.94 -16.69
CA ASP A 153 -5.20 14.52 -17.41
C ASP A 153 -6.16 13.44 -17.95
N GLU A 154 -5.68 12.20 -18.05
CA GLU A 154 -6.42 11.06 -18.59
C GLU A 154 -7.58 10.61 -17.68
N TYR A 155 -7.56 11.01 -16.41
CA TYR A 155 -8.63 10.67 -15.48
C TYR A 155 -9.78 11.66 -15.55
N GLY A 156 -10.98 11.13 -15.82
CA GLY A 156 -12.19 11.93 -16.00
C GLY A 156 -12.70 12.62 -14.73
N GLN A 157 -13.84 13.30 -14.87
CA GLN A 157 -14.41 14.19 -13.83
C GLN A 157 -15.28 13.49 -12.77
N GLY A 158 -15.18 12.16 -12.64
CA GLY A 158 -16.02 11.39 -11.70
C GLY A 158 -17.50 11.24 -12.10
N ASN A 159 -17.88 11.62 -13.33
CA ASN A 159 -19.24 11.51 -13.86
C ASN A 159 -19.47 10.28 -14.76
N THR A 160 -18.63 9.26 -14.63
CA THR A 160 -18.66 8.05 -15.47
C THR A 160 -20.00 7.33 -15.42
N ALA A 161 -20.63 7.21 -14.24
CA ALA A 161 -21.92 6.54 -14.09
C ALA A 161 -23.02 7.19 -14.92
N GLN A 162 -23.10 8.53 -14.92
CA GLN A 162 -24.07 9.27 -15.73
C GLN A 162 -23.80 9.05 -17.23
N LYS A 163 -22.55 9.15 -17.66
CA LYS A 163 -22.17 8.95 -19.07
C LYS A 163 -22.49 7.54 -19.58
N ILE A 164 -22.33 6.52 -18.74
CA ILE A 164 -22.71 5.15 -19.10
C ILE A 164 -24.23 5.06 -19.28
N LEU A 165 -25.02 5.64 -18.38
CA LEU A 165 -26.48 5.65 -18.49
C LEU A 165 -26.99 6.39 -19.73
N GLU A 166 -26.29 7.43 -20.19
CA GLU A 166 -26.61 8.15 -21.42
C GLU A 166 -26.33 7.34 -22.70
N LEU A 167 -25.53 6.27 -22.62
CA LEU A 167 -25.13 5.42 -23.76
C LEU A 167 -25.90 4.09 -23.84
N LEU A 168 -26.60 3.70 -22.77
CA LEU A 168 -27.44 2.49 -22.69
C LEU A 168 -28.87 2.78 -23.13
#